data_AF-A0A953TV93-F1
#
_entry.id   AF-A0A953TV93-F1
#
_cell.length_a   1.000
_cell.length_b   1.000
_cell.length_c   1.000
_cell.angle_alpha   90.00
_cell.angle_beta   90.00
_cell.angle_gamma   90.00
#
_symmetry.space_group_name_H-M   'P 1'
#
loop_
_entity.id
_entity.type
_entity.pdbx_description
1 polymer ?
#
loop_
_entity_poly.entity_id
_entity_poly.type
_entity_poly.pdbx_seq_one_letter_code
_entity_poly.pdbx_strand_id
1 'polypeptide(L)'
;MPKALSRAKYDSRINPQFNPSINPKVNASLNPQINPHINPQRNTHISPVFNPSLDPLVTASLNPNLEVSLDPKKAGKFSGLSRFTPDGVLAGYIVRTPNPAVLLLFDQEMTWVAYAVDNRQQGYNTFDLNGNWAGYILKNAAKGFNEFDLRGEWTGFIIQ
;
A
#
# COMPACT_ATOMS: atom_id res chain seq x y z
N MET A 1 9.87 8.09 -19.75
CA MET A 1 9.31 7.52 -18.49
C MET A 1 10.24 7.68 -17.28
N PRO A 2 11.56 7.38 -17.34
CA PRO A 2 12.45 7.54 -16.17
C PRO A 2 12.57 8.97 -15.63
N LYS A 3 12.65 9.96 -16.53
CA LYS A 3 12.71 11.40 -16.16
C LYS A 3 11.49 11.89 -15.38
N ALA A 4 10.30 11.37 -15.66
CA ALA A 4 9.08 11.76 -14.95
C ALA A 4 9.07 11.19 -13.52
N LEU A 5 9.55 9.95 -13.34
CA LEU A 5 9.68 9.31 -12.03
C LEU A 5 10.69 10.02 -11.14
N SER A 6 11.86 10.39 -11.67
CA SER A 6 12.91 11.12 -10.91
C SER A 6 12.46 12.50 -10.41
N ARG A 7 11.37 13.05 -10.97
CA ARG A 7 10.81 14.35 -10.58
C ARG A 7 9.65 14.26 -9.59
N ALA A 8 9.19 13.06 -9.24
CA ALA A 8 8.05 12.86 -8.33
C ALA A 8 8.27 13.51 -6.96
N LYS A 9 9.50 13.46 -6.42
CA LYS A 9 9.88 14.18 -5.20
C LYS A 9 9.78 15.70 -5.28
N TYR A 10 9.62 16.28 -6.46
CA TYR A 10 9.44 17.72 -6.65
C TYR A 10 8.02 18.08 -7.11
N ASP A 11 7.12 17.10 -7.30
CA ASP A 11 5.72 17.33 -7.67
C ASP A 11 4.87 17.46 -6.40
N SER A 12 4.24 18.61 -6.18
CA SER A 12 3.37 18.85 -5.00
C SER A 12 2.12 17.98 -4.97
N ARG A 13 1.75 17.33 -6.08
CA ARG A 13 0.65 16.38 -6.10
C ARG A 13 1.04 15.01 -5.56
N ILE A 14 2.35 14.72 -5.49
CA ILE A 14 2.91 13.46 -5.02
C ILE A 14 3.68 13.67 -3.71
N ASN A 15 4.63 14.61 -3.63
CA ASN A 15 5.42 14.82 -2.43
C ASN A 15 4.58 15.47 -1.30
N PRO A 16 4.33 14.76 -0.18
CA PRO A 16 3.55 15.29 0.94
C PRO A 16 4.23 16.46 1.67
N GLN A 17 5.54 16.64 1.55
CA GLN A 17 6.23 17.78 2.16
C GLN A 17 5.78 19.13 1.56
N PHE A 18 5.31 19.13 0.32
CA PHE A 18 4.84 20.34 -0.37
C PHE A 18 3.32 20.48 -0.38
N ASN A 19 2.58 19.51 0.18
CA ASN A 19 1.12 19.50 0.15
C ASN A 19 0.53 18.93 1.45
N PRO A 20 0.11 19.81 2.38
CA PRO A 20 -0.48 19.41 3.65
C PRO A 20 -1.71 18.51 3.52
N SER A 21 -2.46 18.62 2.43
CA SER A 21 -3.70 17.85 2.24
C SER A 21 -3.47 16.35 2.05
N ILE A 22 -2.25 15.95 1.66
CA ILE A 22 -1.84 14.55 1.49
C ILE A 22 -0.75 14.12 2.48
N ASN A 23 -0.45 14.95 3.49
CA ASN A 23 0.63 14.74 4.45
C ASN A 23 0.10 14.30 5.82
N PRO A 24 0.32 13.05 6.24
CA PRO A 24 -0.21 12.54 7.50
C PRO A 24 0.47 13.12 8.75
N LYS A 25 1.61 13.79 8.63
CA LYS A 25 2.24 14.46 9.79
C LYS A 25 1.54 15.74 10.20
N VAL A 26 0.83 16.38 9.27
CA VAL A 26 0.15 17.67 9.50
C VAL A 26 -1.37 17.55 9.37
N ASN A 27 -1.87 16.55 8.66
CA ASN A 27 -3.29 16.27 8.55
C ASN A 27 -3.65 15.03 9.40
N ALA A 28 -4.18 15.28 10.60
CA ALA A 28 -4.55 14.23 11.55
C ALA A 28 -5.56 13.20 11.01
N SER A 29 -6.43 13.59 10.07
CA SER A 29 -7.40 12.66 9.47
C SER A 29 -6.74 11.57 8.63
N LEU A 30 -5.52 11.81 8.14
CA LEU A 30 -4.71 10.87 7.37
C LEU A 30 -3.82 9.98 8.24
N ASN A 31 -3.60 10.33 9.50
CA ASN A 31 -2.63 9.67 10.35
C ASN A 31 -3.30 8.56 11.17
N PRO A 32 -3.02 7.27 10.94
CA PRO A 32 -3.66 6.21 11.71
C PRO A 32 -3.24 6.17 13.18
N GLN A 33 -2.12 6.77 13.57
CA GLN A 33 -1.78 6.88 15.00
C GLN A 33 -2.70 7.86 15.75
N ILE A 34 -3.34 8.79 15.02
CA ILE A 34 -4.20 9.83 15.58
C ILE A 34 -5.67 9.52 15.30
N ASN A 35 -6.02 9.19 14.06
CA ASN A 35 -7.37 8.89 13.63
C ASN A 35 -7.73 7.41 13.91
N PRO A 36 -8.59 7.12 14.91
CA PRO A 36 -8.92 5.74 15.28
C PRO A 36 -9.71 5.00 14.19
N HIS A 37 -10.41 5.71 13.29
CA HIS A 37 -11.22 5.08 12.25
C HIS A 37 -10.38 4.39 11.17
N ILE A 38 -9.14 4.82 10.97
CA ILE A 38 -8.21 4.21 10.00
C ILE A 38 -7.10 3.42 10.69
N ASN A 39 -7.12 3.30 12.02
CA ASN A 39 -6.16 2.54 12.80
C ASN A 39 -6.59 1.06 12.91
N PRO A 40 -5.82 0.09 12.39
CA PRO A 40 -6.23 -1.32 12.39
C PRO A 40 -6.16 -2.01 13.75
N GLN A 41 -5.54 -1.38 14.75
CA GLN A 41 -5.55 -1.86 16.14
C GLN A 41 -6.74 -1.32 16.94
N ARG A 42 -7.40 -0.25 16.46
CA ARG A 42 -8.55 0.38 17.14
C ARG A 42 -9.87 0.19 16.40
N ASN A 43 -9.83 0.00 15.08
CA ASN A 43 -11.00 -0.30 14.27
C ASN A 43 -10.92 -1.76 13.80
N THR A 44 -11.74 -2.61 14.41
CA THR A 44 -11.76 -4.03 14.12
C THR A 44 -12.18 -4.33 12.69
N HIS A 45 -13.00 -3.52 12.02
CA HIS A 45 -13.50 -3.77 10.66
C HIS A 45 -12.44 -3.70 9.54
N ILE A 46 -11.27 -3.16 9.85
CA ILE A 46 -10.14 -3.00 8.92
C ILE A 46 -8.90 -3.77 9.37
N SER A 47 -9.08 -4.66 10.35
CA SER A 47 -8.01 -5.43 10.96
C SER A 47 -8.03 -6.87 10.45
N PRO A 48 -6.97 -7.37 9.81
CA PRO A 48 -6.89 -8.75 9.35
C PRO A 48 -6.96 -9.75 10.52
N VAL A 49 -6.46 -9.36 11.70
CA VAL A 49 -6.52 -10.18 12.94
C VAL A 49 -7.96 -10.50 13.33
N PHE A 50 -8.89 -9.55 13.16
CA PHE A 50 -10.29 -9.73 13.53
C PHE A 50 -11.19 -10.15 12.34
N ASN A 51 -10.69 -10.07 11.11
CA ASN A 51 -11.41 -10.45 9.89
C ASN A 51 -10.53 -11.34 9.02
N PRO A 52 -10.60 -12.68 9.18
CA PRO A 52 -9.80 -13.61 8.41
C PRO A 52 -9.93 -13.45 6.89
N SER A 53 -11.10 -12.99 6.40
CA SER A 53 -11.35 -12.71 4.97
C SER A 53 -10.53 -11.54 4.40
N LEU A 54 -9.86 -10.76 5.26
CA LEU A 54 -8.92 -9.70 4.87
C LEU A 54 -7.46 -10.14 4.97
N ASP A 55 -7.19 -11.35 5.45
CA ASP A 55 -5.84 -11.86 5.71
C ASP A 55 -5.45 -12.91 4.65
N PRO A 56 -4.51 -12.58 3.74
CA PRO A 56 -3.97 -13.52 2.76
C PRO A 56 -3.25 -14.74 3.33
N LEU A 57 -2.80 -14.68 4.58
CA LEU A 57 -2.09 -15.80 5.21
C LEU A 57 -3.04 -16.94 5.58
N VAL A 58 -4.33 -16.64 5.77
CA VAL A 58 -5.36 -17.61 6.16
C VAL A 58 -6.42 -17.82 5.08
N THR A 59 -6.65 -16.84 4.20
CA THR A 59 -7.62 -16.96 3.10
C THR A 59 -6.93 -17.40 1.82
N ALA A 60 -7.15 -18.66 1.44
CA ALA A 60 -6.49 -19.28 0.28
C ALA A 60 -6.64 -18.49 -1.02
N SER A 61 -7.84 -17.99 -1.31
CA SER A 61 -8.13 -17.21 -2.53
C SER A 61 -7.43 -15.84 -2.62
N LEU A 62 -6.75 -15.43 -1.54
CA LEU A 62 -5.94 -14.21 -1.47
C LEU A 62 -4.44 -14.52 -1.40
N ASN A 63 -4.04 -15.77 -1.25
CA ASN A 63 -2.66 -16.17 -1.03
C ASN A 63 -1.94 -16.46 -2.36
N PRO A 64 -0.89 -15.72 -2.74
CA PRO A 64 -0.21 -15.92 -4.02
C PRO A 64 0.57 -17.25 -4.10
N ASN A 65 0.87 -17.90 -2.98
CA ASN A 65 1.49 -19.23 -2.99
C ASN A 65 0.49 -20.34 -3.30
N LEU A 66 -0.81 -20.09 -3.12
CA LEU A 66 -1.89 -21.06 -3.35
C LEU A 66 -2.65 -20.73 -4.64
N GLU A 67 -2.80 -19.44 -4.97
CA GLU A 67 -3.48 -18.96 -6.17
C GLU A 67 -2.50 -18.49 -7.23
N VAL A 68 -2.28 -19.32 -8.26
CA VAL A 68 -1.34 -19.05 -9.37
C VAL A 68 -1.62 -17.72 -10.07
N SER A 69 -2.89 -17.30 -10.14
CA SER A 69 -3.29 -16.03 -10.75
C SER A 69 -2.78 -14.79 -10.00
N LEU A 70 -2.44 -14.94 -8.72
CA LEU A 70 -1.92 -13.88 -7.85
C LEU A 70 -0.40 -13.87 -7.74
N ASP A 71 0.29 -14.92 -8.23
CA ASP A 71 1.74 -14.97 -8.31
C ASP A 71 2.21 -14.34 -9.63
N PRO A 72 2.82 -13.14 -9.61
CA PRO A 72 3.25 -12.45 -10.82
C PRO A 72 4.34 -13.18 -11.61
N LYS A 73 5.08 -14.13 -11.01
CA LYS A 73 6.06 -14.96 -11.72
C LYS A 73 5.42 -16.10 -12.51
N LYS A 74 4.26 -16.58 -12.05
CA LYS A 74 3.56 -17.73 -12.64
C LYS A 74 2.38 -17.30 -13.50
N ALA A 75 1.74 -16.19 -13.16
CA ALA A 75 0.71 -15.56 -13.97
C ALA A 75 1.37 -15.05 -15.25
N GLY A 76 1.15 -15.74 -16.38
CA GLY A 76 1.86 -15.50 -17.65
C GLY A 76 1.80 -14.07 -18.21
N LYS A 77 0.99 -13.17 -17.64
CA LYS A 77 1.08 -11.73 -17.87
C LYS A 77 0.77 -10.96 -16.58
N PHE A 78 1.77 -10.27 -16.04
CA PHE A 78 1.60 -9.34 -14.92
C PHE A 78 0.87 -8.06 -15.38
N SER A 79 -0.14 -7.63 -14.61
CA SER A 79 -0.92 -6.41 -14.85
C SER A 79 -1.05 -5.51 -13.60
N GLY A 80 -0.17 -5.71 -12.60
CA GLY A 80 -0.20 -4.95 -11.36
C GLY A 80 0.39 -3.54 -11.47
N LEU A 81 0.32 -2.80 -10.37
CA LEU A 81 0.85 -1.42 -10.28
C LEU A 81 2.31 -1.44 -9.84
N SER A 82 3.09 -0.46 -10.28
CA SER A 82 4.49 -0.30 -9.85
C SER A 82 4.59 0.64 -8.66
N ARG A 83 5.43 0.26 -7.68
CA ARG A 83 5.80 1.05 -6.51
C ARG A 83 7.17 1.67 -6.73
N PHE A 84 7.39 2.89 -6.29
CA PHE A 84 8.65 3.60 -6.43
C PHE A 84 9.05 4.25 -5.11
N THR A 85 10.35 4.33 -4.84
CA THR A 85 10.89 5.17 -3.76
C THR A 85 10.68 6.65 -4.09
N PRO A 86 10.83 7.59 -3.14
CA PRO A 86 10.72 9.03 -3.40
C PRO A 86 11.62 9.53 -4.54
N ASP A 87 12.79 8.90 -4.71
CA ASP A 87 13.75 9.23 -5.78
C ASP A 87 13.36 8.65 -7.16
N GLY A 88 12.25 7.92 -7.24
CA GLY A 88 11.76 7.33 -8.49
C GLY A 88 12.45 6.02 -8.85
N VAL A 89 13.13 5.37 -7.91
CA VAL A 89 13.68 4.02 -8.08
C VAL A 89 12.54 3.01 -7.90
N LEU A 90 12.41 2.03 -8.79
CA LEU A 90 11.42 0.96 -8.63
C LEU A 90 11.61 0.30 -7.25
N ALA A 91 10.56 0.15 -6.47
CA ALA A 91 10.60 -0.49 -5.15
C ALA A 91 9.95 -1.88 -5.18
N GLY A 92 9.07 -2.13 -6.15
CA GLY A 92 8.36 -3.38 -6.30
C GLY A 92 7.00 -3.18 -6.95
N TYR A 93 6.07 -4.07 -6.63
CA TYR A 93 4.82 -4.20 -7.36
C TYR A 93 3.61 -4.41 -6.44
N ILE A 94 2.42 -4.08 -6.94
CA ILE A 94 1.14 -4.36 -6.29
C ILE A 94 0.32 -5.27 -7.19
N VAL A 95 -0.14 -6.40 -6.66
CA VAL A 95 -1.13 -7.27 -7.29
C VAL A 95 -2.49 -7.04 -6.61
N ARG A 96 -3.52 -6.86 -7.43
CA ARG A 96 -4.91 -6.79 -6.96
C ARG A 96 -5.44 -8.20 -6.75
N THR A 97 -6.14 -8.42 -5.66
CA THR A 97 -6.78 -9.70 -5.37
C THR A 97 -8.26 -9.69 -5.80
N PRO A 98 -8.96 -10.85 -5.80
CA PRO A 98 -10.40 -10.89 -6.02
C PRO A 98 -11.20 -10.12 -4.96
N ASN A 99 -10.63 -9.93 -3.75
CA ASN A 99 -11.20 -9.05 -2.74
C ASN A 99 -10.58 -7.65 -2.89
N PRO A 100 -11.31 -6.63 -3.38
CA PRO A 100 -10.74 -5.30 -3.62
C PRO A 100 -10.27 -4.61 -2.34
N ALA A 101 -10.70 -5.08 -1.16
CA ALA A 101 -10.21 -4.58 0.12
C ALA A 101 -8.78 -5.06 0.43
N VAL A 102 -8.22 -6.00 -0.34
CA VAL A 102 -6.91 -6.59 -0.09
C VAL A 102 -6.02 -6.46 -1.32
N LEU A 103 -4.82 -5.90 -1.10
CA LEU A 103 -3.74 -5.80 -2.08
C LEU A 103 -2.55 -6.64 -1.61
N LEU A 104 -1.81 -7.21 -2.56
CA LEU A 104 -0.55 -7.91 -2.29
C LEU A 104 0.62 -7.05 -2.75
N LEU A 105 1.64 -6.94 -1.93
CA LEU A 105 2.85 -6.17 -2.20
C LEU A 105 4.02 -7.12 -2.44
N PHE A 106 4.70 -6.90 -3.56
CA PHE A 106 5.86 -7.65 -3.98
C PHE A 106 7.09 -6.73 -4.07
N ASP A 107 8.28 -7.28 -3.89
CA ASP A 107 9.55 -6.59 -4.15
C ASP A 107 9.88 -6.53 -5.66
N GLN A 108 11.08 -6.05 -6.01
CA GLN A 108 11.52 -5.92 -7.40
C GLN A 108 11.71 -7.29 -8.08
N GLU A 109 12.10 -8.28 -7.30
CA GLU A 109 12.27 -9.66 -7.69
C GLU A 109 10.93 -10.40 -7.75
N MET A 110 9.80 -9.71 -7.59
CA MET A 110 8.46 -10.30 -7.59
C MET A 110 8.28 -11.37 -6.51
N THR A 111 8.93 -11.21 -5.36
CA THR A 111 8.72 -11.99 -4.14
C THR A 111 7.65 -11.32 -3.31
N TRP A 112 6.69 -12.09 -2.80
CA TRP A 112 5.66 -11.57 -1.92
C TRP A 112 6.29 -11.15 -0.59
N VAL A 113 6.09 -9.89 -0.17
CA VAL A 113 6.75 -9.31 1.03
C VAL A 113 5.79 -8.67 2.02
N ALA A 114 4.60 -8.30 1.58
CA ALA A 114 3.59 -7.66 2.43
C ALA A 114 2.20 -7.75 1.79
N TYR A 115 1.18 -7.35 2.54
CA TYR A 115 -0.16 -7.12 2.00
C TYR A 115 -0.74 -5.83 2.58
N ALA A 116 -1.81 -5.32 1.99
CA ALA A 116 -2.48 -4.12 2.46
C ALA A 116 -4.00 -4.32 2.50
N VAL A 117 -4.63 -3.77 3.54
CA VAL A 117 -6.07 -3.86 3.80
C VAL A 117 -6.69 -2.47 3.73
N ASP A 118 -7.79 -2.32 3.01
CA ASP A 118 -8.52 -1.06 2.84
C ASP A 118 -8.85 -0.44 4.20
N ASN A 119 -8.44 0.81 4.40
CA ASN A 119 -8.71 1.55 5.62
C ASN A 119 -10.11 2.18 5.66
N ARG A 120 -10.96 1.87 4.67
CA ARG A 120 -12.35 2.33 4.48
C ARG A 120 -12.50 3.83 4.30
N GLN A 121 -11.40 4.52 4.03
CA GLN A 121 -11.40 5.95 3.74
C GLN A 121 -10.61 6.24 2.46
N GLN A 122 -9.32 6.52 2.60
CA GLN A 122 -8.51 7.09 1.52
C GLN A 122 -7.22 6.32 1.27
N GLY A 123 -7.21 5.02 1.58
CA GLY A 123 -6.12 4.14 1.20
C GLY A 123 -6.15 2.81 1.95
N TYR A 124 -4.99 2.33 2.37
CA TYR A 124 -4.82 1.00 2.94
C TYR A 124 -3.88 1.04 4.15
N ASN A 125 -4.04 0.12 5.09
CA ASN A 125 -3.01 -0.20 6.09
C ASN A 125 -2.16 -1.36 5.56
N THR A 126 -0.83 -1.30 5.70
CA THR A 126 0.07 -2.35 5.23
C THR A 126 0.50 -3.25 6.38
N PHE A 127 0.62 -4.54 6.09
CA PHE A 127 1.00 -5.57 7.03
C PHE A 127 2.14 -6.41 6.46
N ASP A 128 3.07 -6.82 7.33
CA ASP A 128 4.08 -7.80 6.96
C ASP A 128 3.47 -9.21 6.84
N LEU A 129 4.27 -10.20 6.43
CA LEU A 129 3.82 -11.59 6.29
C LEU A 129 3.67 -12.34 7.63
N ASN A 130 3.88 -11.66 8.77
CA ASN A 130 3.51 -12.15 10.09
C ASN A 130 2.19 -11.52 10.59
N GLY A 131 1.55 -10.66 9.77
CA GLY A 131 0.34 -9.92 10.14
C GLY A 131 0.60 -8.71 11.04
N ASN A 132 1.86 -8.30 11.23
CA ASN A 132 2.17 -7.09 11.98
C ASN A 132 1.88 -5.86 11.12
N TRP A 133 1.22 -4.87 11.72
CA TRP A 133 1.00 -3.59 11.07
C TRP A 133 2.34 -2.87 10.83
N ALA A 134 2.64 -2.53 9.58
CA ALA A 134 3.97 -2.07 9.15
C ALA A 134 3.97 -0.65 8.56
N GLY A 135 2.81 -0.11 8.20
CA GLY A 135 2.69 1.19 7.57
C GLY A 135 1.30 1.42 6.99
N TYR A 136 1.21 2.38 6.07
CA TYR A 136 -0.05 2.69 5.40
C TYR A 136 0.17 3.39 4.06
N ILE A 137 -0.84 3.30 3.20
CA ILE A 137 -0.89 3.85 1.86
C ILE A 137 -2.05 4.85 1.83
N LEU A 138 -1.85 6.03 1.23
CA LEU A 138 -2.86 7.07 1.09
C LEU A 138 -2.95 7.56 -0.34
N LYS A 139 -4.13 7.93 -0.81
CA LYS A 139 -4.32 8.56 -2.12
C LYS A 139 -3.53 9.86 -2.19
N ASN A 140 -2.84 10.09 -3.30
CA ASN A 140 -2.18 11.36 -3.58
C ASN A 140 -3.02 12.20 -4.58
N ALA A 141 -2.64 13.47 -4.77
CA ALA A 141 -3.39 14.37 -5.65
C ALA A 141 -3.10 14.13 -7.15
N ALA A 142 -2.21 13.20 -7.48
CA ALA A 142 -1.88 12.79 -8.85
C ALA A 142 -2.69 11.56 -9.31
N LYS A 143 -3.79 11.22 -8.63
CA LYS A 143 -4.61 10.01 -8.86
C LYS A 143 -3.88 8.69 -8.62
N GLY A 144 -2.74 8.73 -7.94
CA GLY A 144 -2.00 7.57 -7.46
C GLY A 144 -2.08 7.44 -5.94
N PHE A 145 -1.06 6.82 -5.35
CA PHE A 145 -0.93 6.69 -3.91
C PHE A 145 0.48 7.06 -3.42
N ASN A 146 0.58 7.39 -2.15
CA ASN A 146 1.81 7.52 -1.39
C ASN A 146 1.86 6.45 -0.30
N GLU A 147 3.06 5.97 -0.01
CA GLU A 147 3.34 5.00 1.03
C GLU A 147 4.03 5.68 2.19
N PHE A 148 3.67 5.28 3.40
CA PHE A 148 4.18 5.82 4.65
C PHE A 148 4.53 4.71 5.62
N ASP A 149 5.57 4.94 6.42
CA ASP A 149 5.81 4.14 7.62
C ASP A 149 4.82 4.51 8.75
N LEU A 150 4.87 3.81 9.88
CA LEU A 150 4.00 4.08 11.02
C LEU A 150 4.21 5.46 11.68
N ARG A 151 5.34 6.13 11.40
CA ARG A 151 5.65 7.50 11.87
C ARG A 151 5.16 8.57 10.90
N GLY A 152 4.61 8.17 9.75
CA GLY A 152 4.17 9.06 8.69
C GLY A 152 5.33 9.63 7.87
N GLU A 153 6.49 8.99 7.88
CA GLU A 153 7.54 9.29 6.91
C GLU A 153 7.14 8.79 5.53
N TRP A 154 7.35 9.61 4.50
CA TRP A 154 7.06 9.24 3.12
C TRP A 154 8.12 8.27 2.60
N THR A 155 7.72 7.03 2.30
CA THR A 155 8.62 5.94 1.92
C THR A 155 8.52 5.55 0.46
N GLY A 156 7.48 5.98 -0.25
CA GLY A 156 7.30 5.66 -1.66
C GLY A 156 6.01 6.19 -2.26
N PHE A 157 5.81 5.93 -3.55
CA PHE A 157 4.60 6.29 -4.27
C PHE A 157 4.26 5.25 -5.34
N ILE A 158 2.99 5.24 -5.74
CA ILE A 158 2.42 4.35 -6.75
C ILE A 158 1.75 5.21 -7.81
N ILE A 159 2.07 4.94 -9.07
CA ILE A 159 1.42 5.57 -10.23
C ILE A 159 0.42 4.58 -10.82
N GLN A 160 -0.77 5.08 -11.17
CA GLN A 160 -1.80 4.33 -11.89
C GLN A 160 -1.77 4.63 -13.39
#